data_AF-A0A521CJM3-F1
#
_entry.id   AF-A0A521CJM3-F1
#
_cell.length_a   1.000
_cell.length_b   1.000
_cell.length_c   1.000
_cell.angle_alpha   90.00
_cell.angle_beta   90.00
_cell.angle_gamma   90.00
#
_symmetry.space_group_name_H-M   'P 1'
#
loop_
_entity.id
_entity.type
_entity.pdbx_description
1 polymer ?
#
loop_
_entity_poly.entity_id
_entity_poly.type
_entity_poly.pdbx_seq_one_letter_code
_entity_poly.pdbx_strand_id
1 'polypeptide(L)' 'MTFEEFFAKKKINLQALKKVQPELFDEFKTHFELMGEKSFDHSKKFWFNKLRREFLLQR' A
#
# COMPACT_ATOMS: atom_id res chain seq x y z
N MET A 1 8.13 9.85 4.32
CA MET A 1 7.30 9.60 3.14
C MET A 1 5.86 9.51 3.57
N THR A 2 4.93 10.07 2.80
CA THR A 2 3.49 9.84 3.04
C THR A 2 3.09 8.44 2.59
N PHE A 3 1.96 7.96 3.07
CA PHE A 3 1.37 6.68 2.65
C PHE A 3 1.24 6.60 1.12
N GLU A 4 0.75 7.65 0.48
CA GLU A 4 0.57 7.69 -0.98
C GLU A 4 1.90 7.63 -1.73
N GLU A 5 2.91 8.38 -1.28
CA GLU A 5 4.26 8.36 -1.86
C GLU A 5 4.92 6.98 -1.72
N PHE A 6 4.70 6.29 -0.59
CA PHE A 6 5.26 4.97 -0.34
C PHE A 6 4.72 3.96 -1.36
N PHE A 7 3.40 3.91 -1.57
CA PHE A 7 2.79 3.00 -2.54
C PHE A 7 3.14 3.37 -3.98
N ALA A 8 3.23 4.66 -4.30
CA ALA A 8 3.71 5.12 -5.61
C ALA A 8 5.15 4.63 -5.88
N LYS A 9 6.08 4.74 -4.91
CA LYS A 9 7.43 4.15 -5.04
C LYS A 9 7.41 2.64 -5.22
N LYS A 10 6.46 1.94 -4.59
CA LYS A 10 6.28 0.49 -4.74
C LYS A 10 5.58 0.10 -6.06
N LYS A 11 5.21 1.06 -6.93
CA LYS A 11 4.44 0.87 -8.17
C LYS A 11 3.05 0.26 -7.93
N ILE A 12 2.36 0.69 -6.88
CA ILE A 12 1.02 0.22 -6.54
C ILE A 12 0.03 1.37 -6.68
N ASN A 13 -1.06 1.11 -7.40
CA ASN A 13 -2.15 2.05 -7.63
C ASN A 13 -3.07 2.09 -6.40
N LEU A 14 -2.79 3.06 -5.54
CA LEU A 14 -3.52 3.28 -4.31
C LEU A 14 -4.99 3.65 -4.54
N GLN A 15 -5.30 4.37 -5.63
CA GLN A 15 -6.69 4.73 -5.96
C GLN A 15 -7.50 3.50 -6.37
N ALA A 16 -6.90 2.57 -7.10
CA ALA A 16 -7.53 1.30 -7.45
C ALA A 16 -7.76 0.44 -6.20
N LEU A 17 -6.77 0.38 -5.30
CA LEU A 17 -6.90 -0.28 -4.00
C LEU A 17 -8.06 0.30 -3.19
N LYS A 18 -8.16 1.63 -3.06
CA LYS A 18 -9.25 2.29 -2.32
C LYS A 18 -10.63 2.03 -2.92
N LYS A 19 -10.73 1.94 -4.26
CA LYS A 19 -12.00 1.67 -4.96
C LYS A 19 -12.47 0.23 -4.79
N VAL A 20 -11.54 -0.73 -4.83
CA VAL A 20 -11.89 -2.17 -4.78
C VAL A 20 -11.94 -2.68 -3.34
N GLN A 21 -11.04 -2.23 -2.47
CA GLN A 21 -10.91 -2.64 -1.07
C GLN A 21 -10.64 -1.42 -0.16
N PRO A 22 -11.67 -0.59 0.11
CA PRO A 22 -11.53 0.57 1.00
C PRO A 22 -11.15 0.19 2.44
N GLU A 23 -11.64 -0.94 2.96
CA GLU A 23 -11.30 -1.41 4.31
C GLU A 23 -9.80 -1.73 4.44
N LEU A 24 -9.24 -2.42 3.45
CA LEU A 24 -7.81 -2.75 3.41
C LEU A 24 -6.96 -1.47 3.30
N PHE A 25 -7.45 -0.47 2.56
CA PHE A 25 -6.80 0.83 2.47
C PHE A 25 -6.73 1.52 3.84
N ASP A 26 -7.84 1.59 4.57
CA ASP A 26 -7.87 2.23 5.89
C ASP A 26 -7.03 1.47 6.91
N GLU A 27 -7.10 0.13 6.91
CA GLU A 27 -6.24 -0.71 7.75
C GLU A 27 -4.76 -0.45 7.46
N PHE A 28 -4.38 -0.38 6.18
CA PHE A 28 -3.01 -0.13 5.78
C PHE A 28 -2.54 1.28 6.13
N LYS A 29 -3.43 2.27 6.04
CA LYS A 29 -3.15 3.64 6.44
C LYS A 29 -2.90 3.72 7.95
N THR A 30 -3.78 3.15 8.77
CA THR A 30 -3.61 3.08 10.23
C THR A 30 -2.33 2.33 10.61
N HIS A 31 -2.07 1.19 9.97
CA HIS A 31 -0.85 0.42 10.17
C HIS A 31 0.42 1.17 9.77
N PHE A 32 0.39 1.94 8.68
CA PHE A 32 1.51 2.76 8.25
C PHE A 32 1.79 3.90 9.23
N GLU A 33 0.74 4.56 9.74
CA GLU A 33 0.83 5.62 10.75
C GLU A 33 1.35 5.11 12.11
N LEU A 34 0.91 3.93 12.55
CA LEU A 34 1.30 3.36 13.85
C LEU A 34 2.72 2.81 13.88
N MET A 35 3.19 2.17 12.80
CA MET A 35 4.43 1.39 12.80
C MET A 35 5.61 2.08 12.11
N GLY A 36 5.33 3.03 11.21
CA GLY A 36 6.33 3.67 10.36
C GLY A 36 6.81 2.80 9.19
N GLU A 37 7.46 3.47 8.23
CA GLU A 37 7.77 2.93 6.88
C GLU A 37 8.52 1.58 6.89
N LYS A 38 9.59 1.46 7.68
CA LYS A 38 10.44 0.24 7.69
C LYS A 38 9.71 -0.97 8.25
N SER A 39 9.00 -0.80 9.37
CA SER A 39 8.26 -1.87 10.03
C SER A 39 7.07 -2.33 9.18
N PHE A 40 6.40 -1.38 8.54
CA PHE A 40 5.31 -1.66 7.61
C PHE A 40 5.80 -2.44 6.38
N ASP A 41 6.93 -2.04 5.79
CA ASP A 41 7.48 -2.71 4.60
C ASP A 41 7.80 -4.19 4.87
N HIS A 42 8.44 -4.47 6.00
CA HIS A 42 8.76 -5.83 6.40
C HIS A 42 7.50 -6.66 6.70
N SER A 43 6.55 -6.10 7.43
CA SER A 43 5.35 -6.82 7.87
C SER A 43 4.37 -7.12 6.73
N LYS A 44 4.29 -6.23 5.74
CA LYS A 44 3.34 -6.34 4.62
C LYS A 44 4.02 -6.69 3.29
N LYS A 45 5.27 -7.17 3.32
CA LYS A 45 6.03 -7.58 2.12
C LYS A 45 5.25 -8.49 1.17
N PHE A 46 4.54 -9.48 1.71
CA PHE A 46 3.72 -10.41 0.92
C PHE A 46 2.53 -9.72 0.24
N TRP A 47 1.93 -8.74 0.90
CA TRP A 47 0.82 -7.96 0.35
C TRP A 47 1.27 -7.14 -0.84
N PHE A 48 2.45 -6.53 -0.83
CA PHE A 48 2.90 -5.73 -1.98
C PHE A 48 3.05 -6.54 -3.27
N ASN A 49 3.45 -7.80 -3.17
CA ASN A 49 3.53 -8.66 -4.36
C ASN A 49 2.14 -8.95 -4.93
N LYS A 50 1.14 -9.18 -4.07
CA LYS A 50 -0.26 -9.33 -4.48
C LYS A 50 -0.81 -8.03 -5.08
N LEU A 51 -0.62 -6.91 -4.38
CA LEU A 51 -1.08 -5.59 -4.81
C LEU A 51 -0.43 -5.13 -6.11
N ARG A 52 0.82 -5.49 -6.40
CA ARG A 52 1.44 -5.20 -7.69
C ARG A 52 0.83 -5.99 -8.85
N ARG A 53 0.30 -7.19 -8.60
CA ARG A 53 -0.36 -7.99 -9.63
C ARG A 53 -1.76 -7.44 -9.92
N GLU A 54 -2.48 -7.04 -8.88
CA GLU A 54 -3.88 -6.62 -8.98
C GLU A 54 -4.03 -5.11 -9.28
N PHE A 55 -3.15 -4.30 -8.72
CA PHE A 55 -3.21 -2.83 -8.75
C PHE A 55 -1.87 -2.25 -9.17
N LEU A 56 -1.28 -2.74 -10.26
CA LEU A 56 -0.04 -2.14 -10.77
C LEU A 56 -0.29 -0.67 -11.12
N LEU A 57 0.54 0.23 -10.59
CA LEU A 57 0.53 1.62 -11.04
C LEU A 57 1.18 1.65 -12.43
N GLN A 58 0.35 1.63 -13.47
CA GLN A 58 0.81 1.87 -14.83
C GLN A 58 1.19 3.34 -14.98
N ARG A 59 2.31 3.54 -15.69
CA ARG A 59 3.02 4.81 -15.78
C ARG A 59 2.34 5.79 -16.71
#